data_AF-A0A388PA72-F1
#
_entry.id   AF-A0A388PA72-F1
#
_cell.length_a   1.000
_cell.length_b   1.000
_cell.length_c   1.000
_cell.angle_alpha   90.00
_cell.angle_beta   90.00
_cell.angle_gamma   90.00
#
_symmetry.space_group_name_H-M   'P 1'
#
loop_
_entity.id
_entity.type
_entity.pdbx_description
1 polymer ?
#
loop_
_entity_poly.entity_id
_entity_poly.type
_entity_poly.pdbx_seq_one_letter_code
_entity_poly.pdbx_strand_id
1 'polypeptide(L)'
;MAVQNLIENAINYSPDKTRVAITLKNNDGLAEISVSDQGIGIPEKDLERIFERFYRVDPARSRQTGGTGLGLSIVKHIATNHGGDVSLWS
;
A
#
# COMPACT_ATOMS: atom_id res chain seq x y z
N MET A 1 9.03 -8.34 2.62
CA MET A 1 7.68 -8.58 2.07
C MET A 1 6.75 -7.38 2.21
N ALA A 2 6.52 -6.81 3.40
CA ALA A 2 5.58 -5.67 3.56
C ALA A 2 5.98 -4.44 2.73
N VAL A 3 7.21 -3.93 2.93
CA VAL A 3 7.72 -2.76 2.20
C VAL A 3 7.72 -2.98 0.68
N GLN A 4 8.12 -4.17 0.23
CA GLN A 4 8.08 -4.54 -1.18
C GLN A 4 6.66 -4.45 -1.76
N ASN A 5 5.64 -4.96 -1.05
CA ASN A 5 4.25 -4.84 -1.50
C ASN A 5 3.79 -3.38 -1.63
N LEU A 6 4.21 -2.52 -0.69
CA LEU A 6 3.89 -1.08 -0.76
C LEU A 6 4.55 -0.42 -1.98
N ILE A 7 5.82 -0.73 -2.24
CA ILE A 7 6.57 -0.20 -3.39
C ILE A 7 5.98 -0.71 -4.70
N GLU A 8 5.66 -2.00 -4.80
CA GLU A 8 5.04 -2.59 -5.99
C GLU A 8 3.67 -1.96 -6.27
N ASN A 9 2.85 -1.72 -5.24
CA ASN A 9 1.59 -1.00 -5.41
C ASN A 9 1.83 0.44 -5.90
N ALA A 10 2.73 1.18 -5.25
CA ALA A 10 3.08 2.54 -5.65
C ALA A 10 3.51 2.63 -7.12
N ILE A 11 4.33 1.68 -7.60
CA ILE A 11 4.78 1.61 -8.99
C ILE A 11 3.61 1.24 -9.93
N ASN A 12 2.85 0.19 -9.60
CA ASN A 12 1.81 -0.35 -10.48
C ASN A 12 0.59 0.57 -10.62
N TYR A 13 0.32 1.41 -9.62
CA TYR A 13 -0.83 2.32 -9.59
C TYR A 13 -0.46 3.77 -9.91
N SER A 14 0.80 4.04 -10.23
CA SER A 14 1.27 5.35 -10.71
C SER A 14 1.43 5.41 -12.22
N PRO A 15 1.21 6.57 -12.85
CA PRO A 15 1.55 6.79 -14.26
C PRO A 15 3.05 6.64 -14.53
N ASP A 16 3.39 6.31 -15.78
CA ASP A 16 4.78 6.27 -16.23
C ASP A 16 5.51 7.60 -15.97
N LYS A 17 6.80 7.51 -15.64
CA LYS A 17 7.70 8.65 -15.37
C LYS A 17 7.29 9.53 -14.18
N THR A 18 6.52 8.98 -13.23
CA THR A 18 6.27 9.61 -11.94
C THR A 18 7.27 9.15 -10.88
N ARG A 19 7.28 9.83 -9.73
CA ARG A 19 8.19 9.51 -8.63
C ARG A 19 7.47 8.73 -7.53
N VAL A 20 8.08 7.63 -7.11
CA VAL A 20 7.79 6.98 -5.83
C VAL A 20 8.85 7.42 -4.82
N ALA A 21 8.41 8.01 -3.72
CA ALA A 21 9.26 8.45 -2.61
C ALA A 21 9.16 7.44 -1.46
N ILE A 22 10.32 7.05 -0.93
CA ILE A 22 10.41 6.14 0.23
C ILE A 22 11.19 6.87 1.31
N THR A 23 10.61 6.98 2.50
CA THR A 23 11.28 7.55 3.67
C THR A 23 11.33 6.55 4.80
N LEU A 24 12.42 6.57 5.56
CA LEU A 24 12.58 5.83 6.80
C LEU A 24 12.93 6.81 7.91
N LYS A 25 12.17 6.76 9.01
CA LYS A 25 12.45 7.50 10.23
C LYS A 25 12.50 6.53 11.40
N ASN A 26 13.31 6.86 12.40
CA ASN A 26 13.22 6.23 13.72
C ASN A 26 12.29 7.11 14.56
N ASN A 27 11.21 6.52 15.06
CA ASN A 27 10.21 7.18 15.90
C ASN A 27 10.06 6.34 17.17
N ASP A 28 10.68 6.79 18.27
CA ASP A 28 10.64 6.13 19.59
C ASP A 28 10.94 4.62 19.57
N GLY A 29 11.93 4.22 18.77
CA GLY A 29 12.35 2.81 18.65
C GLY A 29 11.54 2.00 17.62
N LEU A 30 10.59 2.63 16.93
CA LEU A 30 9.90 2.07 15.77
C LEU A 30 10.48 2.62 14.47
N ALA A 31 10.58 1.75 13.45
CA ALA A 31 10.92 2.15 12.10
C ALA A 31 9.65 2.61 11.37
N GLU A 32 9.48 3.92 11.19
CA GLU A 32 8.41 4.49 10.40
C GLU A 32 8.84 4.54 8.93
N ILE A 33 8.21 3.70 8.11
CA ILE A 33 8.45 3.64 6.66
C ILE A 33 7.25 4.24 5.96
N SER A 34 7.47 5.28 5.16
CA SER A 34 6.43 5.88 4.33
C SER A 34 6.76 5.68 2.85
N VAL A 35 5.77 5.22 2.10
CA VAL A 35 5.83 5.11 0.63
C VAL A 35 4.78 6.06 0.09
N SER A 36 5.21 7.03 -0.72
CA SER A 36 4.33 8.02 -1.35
C SER A 36 4.50 7.95 -2.86
N ASP A 37 3.38 7.97 -3.56
CA ASP A 37 3.31 7.88 -5.01
C ASP A 37 2.41 8.97 -5.60
N GLN A 38 2.36 9.05 -6.92
CA GLN A 38 1.56 10.04 -7.66
C GLN A 38 0.47 9.35 -8.48
N GLY A 39 -0.08 8.26 -7.93
CA GLY A 39 -1.07 7.43 -8.56
C GLY A 39 -2.48 7.99 -8.54
N ILE A 40 -3.41 7.13 -8.91
CA ILE A 40 -4.84 7.46 -9.01
C ILE A 40 -5.51 7.72 -7.66
N GLY A 41 -4.79 7.51 -6.56
CA GLY A 41 -5.32 7.62 -5.21
C GLY A 41 -6.30 6.50 -4.84
N ILE A 42 -6.85 6.61 -3.64
CA ILE A 42 -7.87 5.69 -3.11
C ILE A 42 -9.07 6.51 -2.64
N PRO A 43 -10.30 6.20 -3.09
CA PRO A 43 -11.50 6.87 -2.59
C PRO A 43 -11.65 6.66 -1.07
N GLU A 44 -12.09 7.70 -0.36
CA GLU A 44 -12.20 7.70 1.11
C GLU A 44 -13.02 6.52 1.66
N LYS A 45 -14.14 6.20 1.01
CA LYS A 45 -15.02 5.07 1.33
C LYS A 45 -14.34 3.69 1.28
N ASP A 46 -13.22 3.58 0.58
CA ASP A 46 -12.51 2.33 0.33
C ASP A 46 -11.27 2.18 1.25
N LEU A 47 -10.87 3.25 1.96
CA LEU A 47 -9.69 3.26 2.85
C LEU A 47 -9.76 2.21 3.95
N GLU A 48 -10.93 1.99 4.54
CA GLU A 48 -11.10 1.00 5.61
C GLU A 48 -11.01 -0.44 5.08
N ARG A 49 -11.48 -0.64 3.84
CA ARG A 49 -11.65 -1.97 3.23
C ARG A 49 -10.44 -2.40 2.43
N ILE A 50 -9.54 -1.49 2.08
CA ILE A 50 -8.37 -1.80 1.23
C ILE A 50 -7.42 -2.84 1.85
N PHE A 51 -7.47 -3.02 3.17
CA PHE A 51 -6.71 -4.03 3.89
C PHE A 51 -7.44 -5.39 3.98
N GLU A 52 -8.69 -5.50 3.54
CA GLU A 52 -9.41 -6.76 3.45
C GLU A 52 -8.79 -7.65 2.37
N ARG A 53 -8.73 -8.96 2.64
CA ARG A 53 -8.22 -9.93 1.67
C ARG A 53 -9.13 -9.95 0.44
N PHE A 54 -8.52 -9.95 -0.74
CA PHE A 54 -9.18 -10.00 -2.05
C PHE A 54 -9.97 -8.74 -2.41
N TYR A 55 -10.08 -7.75 -1.52
CA TYR A 55 -10.76 -6.49 -1.81
C TYR A 55 -9.96 -5.65 -2.82
N ARG A 56 -10.68 -4.97 -3.72
CA ARG A 56 -10.11 -4.08 -4.74
C ARG A 56 -11.08 -2.94 -5.04
N VAL A 57 -10.54 -1.73 -5.19
CA VAL A 57 -11.31 -0.52 -5.51
C VAL A 57 -11.97 -0.61 -6.89
N ASP A 58 -11.24 -1.08 -7.90
CA ASP A 58 -11.75 -1.23 -9.27
C ASP A 58 -11.37 -2.60 -9.88
N PRO A 59 -12.35 -3.51 -10.03
CA PRO A 59 -12.16 -4.81 -10.69
C PRO A 59 -11.80 -4.72 -12.18
N ALA A 60 -12.13 -3.63 -12.88
CA ALA A 60 -11.87 -3.48 -14.31
C ALA A 60 -10.39 -3.18 -14.60
N ARG A 61 -9.75 -2.31 -13.80
CA ARG A 61 -8.31 -2.04 -13.85
C ARG A 61 -7.46 -3.22 -13.37
N SER A 62 -8.02 -4.02 -12.46
CA SER A 62 -7.37 -5.19 -11.87
C SER A 62 -6.91 -6.25 -12.87
N ARG A 63 -7.49 -6.28 -14.08
CA ARG A 63 -7.11 -7.22 -15.14
C ARG A 63 -5.79 -6.81 -15.82
N GLN A 64 -5.41 -5.53 -15.76
CA GLN A 64 -4.16 -5.01 -16.32
C GLN A 64 -2.98 -5.14 -15.34
N THR A 65 -3.22 -4.97 -14.03
CA THR A 65 -2.15 -5.05 -13.01
C THR A 65 -1.94 -6.46 -12.45
N GLY A 66 -2.85 -7.41 -12.69
CA GLY A 66 -2.65 -8.84 -12.38
C GLY A 66 -2.59 -9.20 -10.89
N GLY A 67 -2.79 -8.25 -9.97
CA GLY A 67 -2.70 -8.50 -8.52
C GLY A 67 -3.75 -9.49 -8.01
N THR A 68 -3.53 -10.09 -6.84
CA THR A 68 -4.50 -11.01 -6.17
C THR A 68 -5.45 -10.29 -5.21
N GLY A 69 -5.16 -9.04 -4.85
CA GLY A 69 -5.86 -8.32 -3.76
C GLY A 69 -5.40 -8.77 -2.37
N LEU A 70 -4.26 -9.46 -2.26
CA LEU A 70 -3.70 -9.88 -0.97
C LEU A 70 -2.62 -8.94 -0.44
N GLY A 71 -2.00 -8.12 -1.27
CA GLY A 71 -0.80 -7.34 -0.93
C GLY A 71 -0.96 -6.51 0.35
N LEU A 72 -1.97 -5.63 0.42
CA LEU A 72 -2.17 -4.77 1.59
C LEU A 72 -2.63 -5.52 2.84
N SER A 73 -3.40 -6.61 2.68
CA SER A 73 -3.74 -7.48 3.81
C SER A 73 -2.51 -8.17 4.41
N ILE A 74 -1.52 -8.51 3.57
CA ILE A 74 -0.23 -9.06 4.01
C ILE A 74 0.58 -7.98 4.72
N VAL A 75 0.60 -6.75 4.21
CA VAL A 75 1.26 -5.61 4.87
C VAL A 75 0.71 -5.41 6.28
N LYS A 76 -0.61 -5.32 6.42
CA LYS A 76 -1.27 -5.16 7.73
C LYS A 76 -0.89 -6.28 8.69
N HIS A 77 -0.98 -7.53 8.24
CA HIS A 77 -0.62 -8.67 9.08
C HIS A 77 0.85 -8.65 9.52
N ILE A 78 1.78 -8.32 8.62
CA ILE A 78 3.20 -8.23 8.95
C ILE A 78 3.45 -7.10 9.95
N ALA A 79 2.88 -5.91 9.73
CA ALA A 79 3.04 -4.77 10.64
C ALA A 79 2.56 -5.11 12.06
N THR A 80 1.35 -5.67 12.18
CA THR A 80 0.79 -6.08 13.48
C THR A 80 1.62 -7.18 14.16
N ASN A 81 2.13 -8.17 13.41
CA ASN A 81 2.99 -9.22 13.98
C ASN A 81 4.33 -8.69 14.50
N HIS A 82 4.76 -7.51 14.04
CA HIS A 82 5.97 -6.83 14.54
C HIS A 82 5.64 -5.78 15.61
N GLY A 83 4.41 -5.75 16.12
CA GLY A 83 3.97 -4.79 17.14
C GLY A 83 3.75 -3.36 16.63
N GLY A 84 3.69 -3.18 15.30
CA GLY A 84 3.42 -1.90 14.65
C GLY A 84 2.02 -1.84 14.04
N ASP A 85 1.79 -0.80 13.27
CA ASP A 85 0.54 -0.56 12.55
C ASP A 85 0.82 -0.11 11.10
N VAL A 86 -0.22 -0.05 10.27
CA VAL A 86 -0.16 0.52 8.93
C VAL A 86 -1.35 1.45 8.71
N SER A 87 -1.05 2.66 8.31
CA SER A 87 -2.03 3.65 7.89
C SER A 87 -1.85 3.98 6.41
N LEU A 88 -2.94 4.46 5.79
CA LEU A 88 -2.94 4.91 4.42
C LEU A 88 -3.70 6.24 4.35
N TRP A 89 -3.18 7.16 3.56
CA TRP A 89 -3.79 8.42 3.22
C TRP A 89 -3.63 8.65 1.71
N SER A 90 -4.62 9.28 1.09
CA SER A 90 -4.62 9.61 -0.35
C SER A 90 -5.01 11.05 -0.56
#